data_AF-A0A3C1TM97-F1
#
_entry.id   AF-A0A3C1TM97-F1
#
_cell.length_a   1.000
_cell.length_b   1.000
_cell.length_c   1.000
_cell.angle_alpha   90.00
_cell.angle_beta   90.00
_cell.angle_gamma   90.00
#
_symmetry.space_group_name_H-M   'P 1'
#
loop_
_entity.id
_entity.type
_entity.pdbx_description
1 polymer ?
#
loop_
_entity_poly.entity_id
_entity_poly.type
_entity_poly.pdbx_seq_one_letter_code
_entity_poly.pdbx_strand_id
1 'polypeptide(L)'
;MKRQITIFFSLLLFAFFLPKIILSATGTILATHSYAWSNNVGWINFKDTIVGDSALSGYAWSANNGWIKMNPSNGGVFNNGQGVLSGYAWGENLGWINFSGVSIDSNGNFVGTASGDLIGSLNFDCTNCDVQTDWRVTPPTGGG
;
A
#
# COMPACT_ATOMS: atom_id res chain seq x y z
N MET A 1 -23.56 41.60 55.96
CA MET A 1 -24.83 40.90 55.65
C MET A 1 -25.26 41.23 54.23
N LYS A 2 -25.62 40.19 53.44
CA LYS A 2 -26.30 40.20 52.12
C LYS A 2 -25.45 40.66 50.91
N ARG A 3 -25.40 40.00 49.75
CA ARG A 3 -25.67 38.62 49.25
C ARG A 3 -25.23 38.63 47.77
N GLN A 4 -24.61 37.54 47.30
CA GLN A 4 -24.12 37.32 45.91
C GLN A 4 -25.20 37.47 44.83
N ILE A 5 -24.81 37.89 43.60
CA ILE A 5 -25.32 37.31 42.33
C ILE A 5 -24.17 37.29 41.30
N THR A 6 -23.67 36.08 41.05
CA THR A 6 -22.76 35.72 39.96
C THR A 6 -23.54 35.67 38.65
N ILE A 7 -23.06 36.30 37.57
CA ILE A 7 -23.60 36.06 36.22
C ILE A 7 -22.51 35.47 35.34
N PHE A 8 -22.65 34.16 35.11
CA PHE A 8 -22.00 33.40 34.05
C PHE A 8 -22.61 33.84 32.70
N PHE A 9 -21.78 34.25 31.74
CA PHE A 9 -22.15 34.15 30.33
C PHE A 9 -20.94 33.66 29.54
N SER A 10 -20.78 32.34 29.57
CA SER A 10 -19.95 31.58 28.65
C SER A 10 -20.54 31.76 27.25
N LEU A 11 -19.89 32.57 26.41
CA LEU A 11 -20.19 32.60 24.98
C LEU A 11 -19.24 31.66 24.27
N LEU A 12 -19.75 30.45 24.05
CA LEU A 12 -19.18 29.36 23.29
C LEU A 12 -19.07 29.79 21.82
N LEU A 13 -17.96 30.41 21.43
CA LEU A 13 -17.69 30.71 20.01
C LEU A 13 -16.98 29.51 19.37
N PHE A 14 -17.81 28.69 18.73
CA PHE A 14 -17.56 27.66 17.73
C PHE A 14 -16.15 27.67 17.08
N ALA A 15 -15.21 26.93 17.65
CA ALA A 15 -13.92 26.65 17.04
C ALA A 15 -13.84 25.16 16.70
N PHE A 16 -14.55 24.71 15.66
CA PHE A 16 -14.33 23.35 15.14
C PHE A 16 -14.54 23.27 13.63
N PHE A 17 -13.61 23.88 12.90
CA PHE A 17 -13.20 23.35 11.61
C PHE A 17 -11.68 23.16 11.66
N LEU A 18 -11.24 22.17 12.43
CA LEU A 18 -9.94 21.59 12.18
C LEU A 18 -10.04 20.90 10.80
N PRO A 19 -9.16 21.20 9.84
CA PRO A 19 -9.04 20.34 8.67
C PRO A 19 -8.71 18.94 9.20
N LYS A 20 -9.53 17.93 8.86
CA LYS A 20 -9.09 16.55 8.99
C LYS A 20 -7.92 16.40 8.03
N ILE A 21 -6.71 16.52 8.56
CA ILE A 21 -5.49 16.15 7.84
C ILE A 21 -5.58 14.62 7.70
N ILE A 22 -6.00 14.15 6.53
CA ILE A 22 -5.82 12.75 6.16
C ILE A 22 -4.33 12.62 5.89
N LEU A 23 -3.59 12.12 6.87
CA LEU A 23 -2.26 11.57 6.62
C LEU A 23 -2.47 10.36 5.71
N SER A 24 -1.95 10.40 4.49
CA SER A 24 -1.79 9.19 3.68
C SER A 24 -0.84 8.29 4.46
N ALA A 25 -1.34 7.22 5.07
CA ALA A 25 -0.49 6.27 5.74
C ALA A 25 0.22 5.45 4.65
N THR A 26 1.49 5.75 4.42
CA THR A 26 2.34 4.97 3.52
C THR A 26 3.24 4.05 4.33
N GLY A 27 3.39 2.81 3.87
CA GLY A 27 4.43 1.90 4.31
C GLY A 27 5.49 1.64 3.24
N THR A 28 6.62 1.12 3.68
CA THR A 28 7.76 0.68 2.88
C THR A 28 7.90 -0.84 2.95
N ILE A 29 8.64 -1.43 2.01
CA ILE A 29 8.98 -2.85 2.07
C ILE A 29 10.13 -3.08 3.05
N LEU A 30 10.02 -4.11 3.89
CA LEU A 30 11.07 -4.51 4.83
C LEU A 30 12.24 -5.11 4.04
N ALA A 31 13.45 -4.59 4.29
CA ALA A 31 14.62 -4.93 3.50
C ALA A 31 14.93 -6.44 3.46
N THR A 32 14.65 -7.18 4.55
CA THR A 32 14.89 -8.62 4.66
C THR A 32 13.80 -9.49 4.05
N HIS A 33 12.65 -8.91 3.69
CA HIS A 33 11.46 -9.58 3.15
C HIS A 33 11.00 -8.81 1.90
N SER A 34 11.84 -8.83 0.86
CA SER A 34 11.69 -7.95 -0.31
C SER A 34 11.69 -8.69 -1.63
N TYR A 35 11.61 -10.02 -1.64
CA TYR A 35 11.78 -10.83 -2.84
C TYR A 35 10.56 -11.68 -3.13
N ALA A 36 10.00 -11.51 -4.33
CA ALA A 36 9.01 -12.43 -4.90
C ALA A 36 9.66 -13.25 -6.04
N TRP A 37 9.08 -14.41 -6.34
CA TRP A 37 9.60 -15.32 -7.35
C TRP A 37 8.69 -15.36 -8.58
N SER A 38 9.24 -15.04 -9.75
CA SER A 38 8.59 -15.32 -11.03
C SER A 38 9.07 -16.65 -11.62
N ASN A 39 8.13 -17.46 -12.14
CA ASN A 39 8.47 -18.70 -12.84
C ASN A 39 9.15 -18.48 -14.20
N ASN A 40 9.04 -17.29 -14.80
CA ASN A 40 9.62 -17.00 -16.12
C ASN A 40 10.89 -16.15 -16.02
N VAL A 41 10.99 -15.27 -15.02
CA VAL A 41 12.09 -14.29 -14.93
C VAL A 41 12.86 -14.31 -13.62
N GLY A 42 12.49 -15.20 -12.70
CA GLY A 42 13.18 -15.43 -11.43
C GLY A 42 12.89 -14.35 -10.39
N TRP A 43 13.91 -14.02 -9.60
CA TRP A 43 13.79 -13.11 -8.45
C TRP A 43 13.47 -11.67 -8.87
N ILE A 44 12.45 -11.10 -8.21
CA ILE A 44 12.07 -9.70 -8.31
C ILE A 44 12.18 -9.06 -6.94
N ASN A 45 12.96 -7.97 -6.83
CA ASN A 45 13.15 -7.23 -5.60
C ASN A 45 12.16 -6.04 -5.52
N PHE A 46 11.36 -5.98 -4.46
CA PHE A 46 10.34 -4.97 -4.19
C PHE A 46 10.77 -3.87 -3.21
N LYS A 47 12.02 -3.84 -2.74
CA LYS A 47 12.51 -2.93 -1.68
C LYS A 47 12.15 -1.45 -1.89
N ASP A 48 12.08 -1.01 -3.15
CA ASP A 48 11.83 0.39 -3.53
C ASP A 48 10.33 0.66 -3.83
N THR A 49 9.46 -0.28 -3.45
CA THR A 49 8.00 -0.14 -3.53
C THR A 49 7.46 0.52 -2.26
N ILE A 50 6.49 1.41 -2.43
CA ILE A 50 5.79 2.11 -1.36
C ILE A 50 4.32 1.70 -1.42
N VAL A 51 3.77 1.26 -0.29
CA VAL A 51 2.37 0.84 -0.15
C VAL A 51 1.58 1.97 0.49
N GLY A 52 0.65 2.56 -0.24
CA GLY A 52 -0.31 3.52 0.30
C GLY A 52 -1.70 2.91 0.48
N ASP A 53 -2.58 3.66 1.13
CA ASP A 53 -3.97 3.26 1.36
C ASP A 53 -4.76 3.05 0.07
N SER A 54 -4.46 3.81 -0.99
CA SER A 54 -5.18 3.76 -2.27
C SER A 54 -4.39 3.17 -3.44
N ALA A 55 -3.06 3.15 -3.34
CA ALA A 55 -2.21 2.70 -4.43
C ALA A 55 -0.80 2.35 -3.95
N LEU A 56 -0.11 1.54 -4.74
CA LEU A 56 1.32 1.35 -4.65
C LEU A 56 2.04 2.35 -5.55
N SER A 57 3.26 2.73 -5.16
CA SER A 57 4.16 3.57 -5.94
C SER A 57 5.60 3.08 -5.85
N GLY A 58 6.52 3.77 -6.52
CA GLY A 58 7.91 3.33 -6.60
C GLY A 58 8.13 2.20 -7.62
N TYR A 59 9.15 1.38 -7.36
CA TYR A 59 9.65 0.41 -8.32
C TYR A 59 9.98 -0.94 -7.67
N ALA A 60 9.92 -1.99 -8.50
CA ALA A 60 10.58 -3.26 -8.25
C ALA A 60 11.67 -3.49 -9.32
N TRP A 61 12.64 -4.35 -9.02
CA TRP A 61 13.82 -4.59 -9.85
C TRP A 61 13.99 -6.08 -10.16
N SER A 62 14.11 -6.41 -11.45
CA SER A 62 14.65 -7.68 -11.91
C SER A 62 16.08 -7.49 -12.37
N ALA A 63 17.02 -8.28 -11.84
CA ALA A 63 18.43 -8.18 -12.26
C ALA A 63 18.64 -8.38 -13.76
N ASN A 64 17.81 -9.21 -14.41
CA ASN A 64 17.95 -9.56 -15.81
C ASN A 64 16.92 -8.87 -16.73
N ASN A 65 15.87 -8.25 -16.16
CA ASN A 65 14.73 -7.74 -16.95
C ASN A 65 14.39 -6.28 -16.65
N GLY A 66 15.13 -5.62 -15.77
CA GLY A 66 15.01 -4.19 -15.53
C GLY A 66 13.94 -3.80 -14.52
N TRP A 67 13.50 -2.55 -14.61
CA TRP A 67 12.57 -1.93 -13.67
C TRP A 67 11.12 -2.30 -13.95
N ILE A 68 10.36 -2.43 -12.86
CA ILE A 68 8.90 -2.56 -12.84
C ILE A 68 8.35 -1.37 -12.08
N LYS A 69 7.56 -0.53 -12.74
CA LYS A 69 6.95 0.67 -12.16
C LYS A 69 5.56 0.36 -11.64
N MET A 70 5.29 0.61 -10.36
CA MET A 70 3.99 0.32 -9.72
C MET A 70 2.90 1.30 -10.14
N ASN A 71 3.25 2.54 -10.49
CA ASN A 71 2.32 3.59 -10.92
C ASN A 71 2.74 4.24 -12.25
N PRO A 72 2.59 3.54 -13.39
CA PRO A 72 2.85 4.09 -14.73
C PRO A 72 1.69 5.00 -15.19
N SER A 73 1.95 5.91 -16.15
CA SER A 73 0.99 6.95 -16.56
C SER A 73 -0.38 6.47 -17.06
N ASN A 74 -0.46 5.23 -17.57
CA ASN A 74 -1.70 4.62 -18.09
C ASN A 74 -2.03 3.30 -17.36
N GLY A 75 -1.59 3.18 -16.11
CA GLY A 75 -1.84 2.01 -15.29
C GLY A 75 -1.75 2.37 -13.81
N GLY A 76 -1.41 1.40 -12.98
CA GLY A 76 -1.32 1.58 -11.54
C GLY A 76 -1.71 0.31 -10.81
N VAL A 77 -0.96 -0.02 -9.77
CA VAL A 77 -1.37 -1.01 -8.78
C VAL A 77 -2.12 -0.29 -7.67
N PHE A 78 -3.39 -0.62 -7.51
CA PHE A 78 -4.29 0.01 -6.54
C PHE A 78 -4.45 -0.86 -5.30
N ASN A 79 -4.58 -0.21 -4.14
CA ASN A 79 -4.95 -0.84 -2.87
C ASN A 79 -6.34 -0.32 -2.50
N ASN A 80 -7.25 -1.20 -2.07
CA ASN A 80 -8.59 -0.78 -1.66
C ASN A 80 -8.66 -0.28 -0.19
N GLY A 81 -7.51 -0.02 0.44
CA GLY A 81 -7.38 0.32 1.85
C GLY A 81 -7.46 -0.88 2.80
N GLN A 82 -7.82 -2.07 2.29
CA GLN A 82 -7.93 -3.32 3.04
C GLN A 82 -6.86 -4.33 2.64
N GLY A 83 -5.88 -3.92 1.83
CA GLY A 83 -4.80 -4.76 1.36
C GLY A 83 -5.15 -5.58 0.12
N VAL A 84 -6.36 -5.48 -0.44
CA VAL A 84 -6.68 -6.18 -1.70
C VAL A 84 -6.15 -5.34 -2.86
N LEU A 85 -5.26 -5.92 -3.67
CA LEU A 85 -4.63 -5.23 -4.78
C LEU A 85 -5.38 -5.43 -6.09
N SER A 86 -5.23 -4.48 -7.00
CA SER A 86 -5.78 -4.55 -8.35
C SER A 86 -4.96 -3.71 -9.33
N GLY A 87 -5.32 -3.76 -10.61
CA GLY A 87 -4.65 -2.97 -11.65
C GLY A 87 -3.32 -3.56 -12.11
N TYR A 88 -2.50 -2.73 -12.76
CA TYR A 88 -1.34 -3.18 -13.51
C TYR A 88 -0.09 -2.33 -13.27
N ALA A 89 1.02 -3.00 -12.96
CA ALA A 89 2.35 -2.42 -13.04
C ALA A 89 2.91 -2.55 -14.47
N TRP A 90 3.93 -1.76 -14.80
CA TRP A 90 4.62 -1.82 -16.09
C TRP A 90 6.09 -2.16 -15.91
N GLY A 91 6.55 -3.26 -16.48
CA GLY A 91 7.97 -3.57 -16.59
C GLY A 91 8.53 -3.25 -17.96
N GLU A 92 9.67 -2.57 -18.02
CA GLU A 92 10.25 -2.08 -19.29
C GLU A 92 10.51 -3.22 -20.30
N ASN A 93 10.90 -4.41 -19.82
CA ASN A 93 11.08 -5.61 -20.63
C ASN A 93 10.06 -6.72 -20.30
N LEU A 94 9.07 -6.44 -19.45
CA LEU A 94 8.11 -7.42 -18.94
C LEU A 94 6.66 -7.09 -19.29
N GLY A 95 6.41 -5.91 -19.86
CA GLY A 95 5.07 -5.48 -20.22
C GLY A 95 4.18 -5.23 -19.01
N TRP A 96 2.87 -5.40 -19.22
CA TRP A 96 1.86 -5.24 -18.17
C TRP A 96 1.82 -6.44 -17.23
N ILE A 97 1.78 -6.16 -15.93
CA ILE A 97 1.74 -7.17 -14.87
C ILE A 97 0.51 -6.90 -14.01
N ASN A 98 -0.44 -7.83 -14.00
CA ASN A 98 -1.71 -7.74 -13.28
C ASN A 98 -1.53 -8.12 -11.81
N PHE A 99 -1.92 -7.23 -10.89
CA PHE A 99 -1.85 -7.44 -9.44
C PHE A 99 -3.18 -7.86 -8.80
N SER A 100 -4.23 -8.11 -9.58
CA SER A 100 -5.58 -8.45 -9.06
C SER A 100 -5.66 -9.78 -8.31
N GLY A 101 -4.61 -10.61 -8.37
CA GLY A 101 -4.48 -11.86 -7.61
C GLY A 101 -3.62 -11.73 -6.34
N VAL A 102 -3.27 -10.51 -5.93
CA VAL A 102 -2.39 -10.25 -4.79
C VAL A 102 -3.16 -9.51 -3.69
N SER A 103 -2.86 -9.85 -2.44
CA SER A 103 -3.32 -9.08 -1.28
C SER A 103 -2.23 -8.92 -0.24
N ILE A 104 -2.39 -7.96 0.67
CA ILE A 104 -1.52 -7.71 1.82
C ILE A 104 -2.30 -8.10 3.08
N ASP A 105 -1.78 -9.07 3.84
CA ASP A 105 -2.41 -9.56 5.06
C ASP A 105 -2.25 -8.58 6.25
N SER A 106 -2.85 -8.90 7.40
CA SER A 106 -2.77 -8.06 8.61
C SER A 106 -1.35 -7.91 9.19
N ASN A 107 -0.43 -8.80 8.82
CA ASN A 107 0.97 -8.75 9.22
C ASN A 107 1.83 -8.01 8.17
N GLY A 108 1.22 -7.48 7.11
CA GLY A 108 1.89 -6.80 6.03
C GLY A 108 2.51 -7.72 4.99
N ASN A 109 2.24 -9.02 5.01
CA ASN A 109 2.76 -9.95 4.00
C ASN A 109 1.94 -9.84 2.73
N PHE A 110 2.64 -9.71 1.60
CA PHE A 110 2.02 -9.92 0.30
C PHE A 110 1.78 -11.42 0.13
N VAL A 111 0.58 -11.79 -0.33
CA VAL A 111 0.16 -13.17 -0.58
C VAL A 111 -0.53 -13.27 -1.93
N GLY A 112 -0.56 -14.47 -2.51
CA GLY A 112 -1.11 -14.72 -3.83
C GLY A 112 -0.13 -14.42 -4.96
N THR A 113 -0.67 -14.21 -6.16
CA THR A 113 0.11 -14.22 -7.40
C THR A 113 -0.29 -13.07 -8.32
N ALA A 114 0.70 -12.32 -8.78
CA ALA A 114 0.56 -11.41 -9.92
C ALA A 114 0.88 -12.15 -11.23
N SER A 115 0.31 -11.72 -12.34
CA SER A 115 0.46 -12.42 -13.62
C SER A 115 0.67 -11.48 -14.80
N GLY A 116 1.44 -11.91 -15.79
CA GLY A 116 1.55 -11.23 -17.09
C GLY A 116 2.20 -12.12 -18.14
N ASP A 117 2.01 -11.81 -19.41
CA ASP A 117 2.43 -12.68 -20.53
C ASP A 117 3.94 -12.93 -20.54
N LEU A 118 4.76 -11.91 -20.22
CA LEU A 118 6.22 -12.00 -20.21
C LEU A 118 6.79 -12.34 -18.83
N ILE A 119 6.13 -11.96 -17.74
CA ILE A 119 6.59 -12.28 -16.38
C ILE A 119 6.13 -13.67 -15.91
N GLY A 120 5.13 -14.27 -16.57
CA GLY A 120 4.48 -15.49 -16.10
C GLY A 120 3.73 -15.26 -14.78
N SER A 121 3.87 -16.19 -13.85
CA SER A 121 3.36 -16.11 -12.48
C SER A 121 4.44 -15.55 -11.55
N LEU A 122 4.17 -14.38 -10.97
CA LEU A 122 4.98 -13.75 -9.93
C LEU A 122 4.34 -14.05 -8.56
N ASN A 123 4.96 -14.96 -7.82
CA ASN A 123 4.42 -15.46 -6.57
C ASN A 123 5.00 -14.75 -5.33
N PHE A 124 4.13 -14.41 -4.38
CA PHE A 124 4.48 -13.74 -3.13
C PHE A 124 4.46 -14.67 -1.91
N ASP A 125 3.88 -15.86 -2.02
CA ASP A 125 3.69 -16.83 -0.93
C ASP A 125 4.43 -18.18 -1.18
N CYS A 126 5.68 -18.12 -1.64
CA CYS A 126 6.47 -19.34 -1.87
C CYS A 126 7.44 -19.64 -0.72
N THR A 127 7.91 -20.89 -0.63
CA THR A 127 8.75 -21.36 0.50
C THR A 127 10.00 -20.51 0.76
N ASN A 128 10.57 -19.89 -0.28
CA ASN A 128 11.83 -19.13 -0.20
C ASN A 128 11.67 -17.67 -0.64
N CYS A 129 10.44 -17.18 -0.79
CA CYS A 129 10.17 -15.81 -1.21
C CYS A 129 9.09 -15.19 -0.33
N ASP A 130 9.31 -13.95 0.06
CA ASP A 130 8.33 -13.13 0.74
C ASP A 130 8.57 -11.64 0.47
N VAL A 131 7.46 -10.91 0.44
CA VAL A 131 7.46 -9.45 0.44
C VAL A 131 6.62 -9.01 1.63
N GLN A 132 7.21 -8.25 2.53
CA GLN A 132 6.53 -7.73 3.71
C GLN A 132 6.65 -6.21 3.77
N THR A 133 5.56 -5.52 4.07
CA THR A 133 5.53 -4.08 4.31
C THR A 133 5.27 -3.77 5.78
N ASP A 134 5.62 -2.56 6.23
CA ASP A 134 5.15 -1.98 7.49
C ASP A 134 3.78 -1.28 7.35
N TRP A 135 3.21 -1.17 6.13
CA TRP A 135 1.83 -0.70 5.93
C TRP A 135 0.84 -1.64 6.61
N ARG A 136 -0.18 -1.09 7.26
CA ARG A 136 -1.24 -1.85 7.93
C ARG A 136 -2.59 -1.25 7.56
N VAL A 137 -3.58 -2.12 7.43
CA VAL A 137 -4.98 -1.73 7.26
C VAL A 137 -5.35 -0.74 8.37
N THR A 138 -5.75 0.46 7.99
CA THR A 138 -6.34 1.41 8.94
C THR A 138 -7.68 0.84 9.40
N PRO A 139 -7.90 0.61 10.71
CA PRO A 139 -9.22 0.22 11.19
C PRO A 139 -10.25 1.23 10.69
N PRO A 140 -11.46 0.80 10.28
CA PRO A 140 -12.53 1.74 10.00
C PRO A 140 -12.64 2.65 11.22
N THR A 141 -12.40 3.95 11.03
CA THR A 141 -12.56 4.90 12.13
C THR A 141 -13.98 4.72 12.63
N GLY A 142 -14.12 4.20 13.85
CA GLY A 142 -15.40 4.02 14.49
C GLY A 142 -16.03 5.40 14.64
N GLY A 143 -16.90 5.76 13.69
CA GLY A 143 -17.78 6.91 13.80
C GLY A 143 -18.87 6.55 14.78
N GLY A 144 -18.63 6.86 16.05
CA GLY A 144 -19.65 7.02 17.08
C GLY A 144 -19.98 8.50 17.27
#